data_AF-W1W177-F1
#
_entry.id   AF-W1W177-F1
#
_cell.length_a   1.000
_cell.length_b   1.000
_cell.length_c   1.000
_cell.angle_alpha   90.00
_cell.angle_beta   90.00
_cell.angle_gamma   90.00
#
_symmetry.space_group_name_H-M   'P 1'
#
loop_
_entity.id
_entity.type
_entity.pdbx_description
1 polymer ?
#
loop_
_entity_poly.entity_id
_entity_poly.type
_entity_poly.pdbx_seq_one_letter_code
_entity_poly.pdbx_strand_id
1 'polypeptide(L)' 'PAGTGGFGYDPIFFVPSEGKTAAELTREEKSAISHRGQALKLLLDALRNG' A
#
# COMPACT_ATOMS: atom_id res chain seq x y z
N PRO A 1 7.32 -8.72 14.27
CA PRO A 1 6.27 -8.78 13.22
C PRO A 1 4.94 -8.36 13.86
N ALA A 2 4.14 -7.53 13.18
CA ALA A 2 2.86 -7.03 13.69
C ALA A 2 1.81 -6.91 12.55
N GLY A 3 0.52 -7.01 12.89
CA GLY A 3 -0.59 -7.02 11.93
C GLY A 3 -0.98 -8.41 11.42
N THR A 4 -2.23 -8.54 10.99
CA THR A 4 -2.81 -9.81 10.47
C THR A 4 -3.24 -9.72 9.01
N GLY A 5 -3.22 -8.52 8.43
CA GLY A 5 -3.59 -8.28 7.03
C GLY A 5 -2.42 -8.48 6.07
N GLY A 6 -2.72 -8.38 4.78
CA GLY A 6 -1.71 -8.43 3.73
C GLY A 6 -1.16 -9.82 3.44
N PHE A 7 0.08 -9.88 2.96
CA PHE A 7 0.77 -11.10 2.54
C PHE A 7 2.30 -10.92 2.58
N GLY A 8 3.04 -12.03 2.57
CA GLY A 8 4.49 -12.01 2.48
C GLY A 8 5.16 -11.21 3.60
N TYR A 9 5.92 -10.17 3.23
CA TYR A 9 6.71 -9.37 4.16
C TYR A 9 5.94 -8.23 4.83
N ASP A 10 4.63 -8.11 4.58
CA ASP A 10 3.83 -7.04 5.16
C ASP A 10 3.93 -6.92 6.70
N PRO A 11 4.00 -8.02 7.49
CA PRO A 11 4.11 -7.93 8.95
C PRO A 11 5.44 -7.39 9.47
N ILE A 12 6.45 -7.23 8.61
CA ILE A 12 7.79 -6.70 8.98
C ILE A 12 8.14 -5.42 8.23
N PHE A 13 7.34 -5.02 7.24
CA PHE A 13 7.57 -3.80 6.49
C PHE A 13 6.94 -2.61 7.21
N PHE A 14 7.76 -1.85 7.94
CA PHE A 14 7.29 -0.68 8.70
C PHE A 14 7.07 0.53 7.78
N VAL A 15 5.95 1.23 7.97
CA VAL A 15 5.55 2.43 7.24
C VAL A 15 5.64 3.63 8.20
N PRO A 16 6.72 4.43 8.15
CA PRO A 16 6.96 5.48 9.14
C PRO A 16 5.89 6.58 9.18
N SER A 17 5.26 6.91 8.04
CA SER A 17 4.21 7.93 7.98
C SER A 17 2.95 7.54 8.77
N GLU A 18 2.70 6.24 8.90
CA GLU A 18 1.50 5.69 9.55
C GLU A 18 1.80 5.13 10.94
N GLY A 19 3.07 5.00 11.32
CA GLY A 19 3.48 4.35 12.57
C GLY A 19 3.05 2.88 12.67
N LYS A 20 2.85 2.21 11.53
CA LYS A 20 2.26 0.86 11.41
C LYS A 20 3.13 -0.02 10.51
N THR A 21 3.06 -1.34 10.64
CA THR A 21 3.51 -2.24 9.58
C THR A 21 2.50 -2.25 8.42
N ALA A 22 2.92 -2.69 7.24
CA ALA A 22 2.02 -2.81 6.10
C ALA A 22 0.88 -3.83 6.32
N ALA A 23 1.04 -4.78 7.26
CA ALA A 23 0.00 -5.73 7.65
C ALA A 23 -1.02 -5.18 8.66
N GLU A 24 -0.71 -4.05 9.30
CA GLU A 24 -1.62 -3.34 10.21
C GLU A 24 -2.49 -2.30 9.48
N LEU A 25 -2.14 -1.96 8.23
CA LEU A 25 -2.94 -1.09 7.39
C LEU A 25 -4.21 -1.80 6.92
N THR A 26 -5.31 -1.05 6.91
CA THR A 26 -6.50 -1.42 6.15
C THR A 26 -6.16 -1.52 4.66
N ARG A 27 -7.03 -2.21 3.91
CA ARG A 27 -6.85 -2.35 2.46
C ARG A 27 -6.88 -0.99 1.76
N GLU A 28 -7.72 -0.08 2.24
CA GLU A 28 -7.92 1.26 1.71
C GLU A 28 -6.69 2.14 1.96
N GLU A 29 -6.19 2.19 3.20
CA GLU A 29 -4.93 2.89 3.54
C GLU A 29 -3.78 2.36 2.67
N LYS A 30 -3.59 1.04 2.64
CA LYS A 30 -2.51 0.42 1.86
C LYS A 30 -2.63 0.71 0.37
N SER A 31 -3.84 0.72 -0.18
CA SER A 31 -4.06 1.04 -1.60
C SER A 31 -3.77 2.52 -1.91
N ALA A 32 -3.99 3.43 -0.96
CA ALA A 32 -3.70 4.85 -1.14
C ALA A 32 -2.19 5.14 -1.14
N ILE A 33 -1.39 4.45 -0.32
CA ILE A 33 0.03 4.79 -0.12
C ILE A 33 1.04 3.79 -0.70
N SER A 34 0.63 2.56 -1.03
CA SER A 34 1.58 1.55 -1.52
C SER A 34 2.12 1.86 -2.91
N HIS A 35 3.33 1.38 -3.19
CA HIS A 35 3.95 1.46 -4.52
C HIS A 35 3.03 0.96 -5.64
N ARG A 36 2.30 -0.13 -5.38
CA ARG A 36 1.34 -0.69 -6.34
C ARG A 36 0.15 0.25 -6.57
N GLY A 37 -0.39 0.85 -5.50
CA GLY A 37 -1.48 1.82 -5.59
C GLY A 37 -1.08 3.06 -6.41
N GLN A 38 0.10 3.60 -6.12
CA GLN A 38 0.66 4.74 -6.85
C GLN A 38 0.89 4.42 -8.34
N ALA A 39 1.48 3.25 -8.64
CA ALA A 39 1.70 2.82 -10.02
C ALA A 39 0.38 2.64 -10.79
N LEU A 40 -0.65 2.04 -10.17
CA LEU A 40 -1.97 1.92 -10.79
C LEU A 40 -2.60 3.28 -11.06
N LYS A 41 -2.45 4.25 -10.15
CA LYS A 41 -2.97 5.61 -10.36
C LYS A 41 -2.34 6.24 -11.60
N LEU A 42 -1.01 6.17 -11.72
CA LEU A 42 -0.28 6.67 -12.89
C LEU A 42 -0.73 5.97 -14.19
N LEU A 43 -0.92 4.64 -14.14
CA LEU A 43 -1.42 3.89 -15.29
C LEU A 43 -2.82 4.35 -15.71
N LEU A 44 -3.74 4.54 -14.76
CA LEU A 44 -5.09 5.01 -15.06
C LEU A 44 -5.09 6.42 -15.63
N ASP A 45 -4.24 7.31 -15.12
CA ASP A 45 -4.09 8.66 -15.65
C ASP A 45 -3.54 8.64 -17.08
N ALA A 46 -2.57 7.77 -17.38
CA ALA A 46 -2.05 7.59 -18.73
C ALA A 46 -3.11 7.06 -19.71
N LEU A 47 -3.93 6.09 -19.28
CA LEU A 47 -5.01 5.53 -20.11
C LEU A 47 -6.17 6.51 -20.38
N ARG A 48 -6.36 7.52 -19.51
CA ARG A 48 -7.38 8.56 -19.71
C ARG A 48 -6.93 9.69 -20.62
N ASN A 49 -5.62 9.91 -20.70
CA ASN A 49 -5.01 11.03 -21.41
C ASN A 49 -4.35 10.62 -22.73
N GLY A 50 -4.40 9.33 -23.10
CA GLY A 50 -3.96 8.80 -24.39
C GLY A 50 -5.14 8.54 -25.32
#